data_AF-A0A447JEX1-F1
#
_entry.id   AF-A0A447JEX1-F1
#
_cell.length_a   1.000
_cell.length_b   1.000
_cell.length_c   1.000
_cell.angle_alpha   90.00
_cell.angle_beta   90.00
_cell.angle_gamma   90.00
#
_symmetry.space_group_name_H-M   'P 1'
#
loop_
_entity.id
_entity.type
_entity.pdbx_description
1 polymer ?
#
loop_
_entity_poly.entity_id
_entity_poly.type
_entity_poly.pdbx_seq_one_letter_code
_entity_poly.pdbx_strand_id
1 'polypeptide(L)'
;MLTIEFLCPLPNGIHARPAWELKEQCSQWQSDITFINHRQNTRADAKSSLALIGTSTLFNDSCVLNISGRDEEQAKRSLEAWLAHHFIDSDSVQPGPAELAAHPLPRSLLRLNPDLLYGDVLASGVGEGILTLWQSDNLEGYRTIPASAEDLTRLENSLATLAEQLNQQLRERDGESKTILSAHLSLIQDDEFVGNIRRLMVERHLALGAAIIANMEQVCRQLSASASDYLRERVSDIRDITEQLLHITWPEKQPRNALVLTRPTLLVAEDLTPSQFLSLDLQYLSGMILEKTGRTSHTLILARASAIPVLSGLSAEAIGRYATRPAVLDAQCGVLAISPDTSVRGYYAVAQKLADKRQQRQARDAALLACTQDNQRIDIAANIGTALEAPGAFSNGAEGIGLFRTEMLFMDRDSAPDEQEQFEAYQQVLLAAGEKPVIFRTMDIGGDKHIRYLNIPQEENPFLGYRAVRIYPEFAGLFRTQLRAILRAAVFGHAQLMIPMVHSLDQILWVKSELKKAVAELHGERLRHVQDIPLGIMVEVPSVCYIIDHFCDEVDFFSIGSSDMTQYLYAVDRNNPRVSPLYNPITPSFLRMLRQIIHTAHERGQMGRHLRRTGRRKPLFTATFGTGAG
;
A
#
# COMPACT_ATOMS: atom_id res chain seq x y z
N MET A 1 -37.00 -14.89 -15.05
CA MET A 1 -36.53 -15.03 -13.66
C MET A 1 -35.72 -16.29 -13.52
N LEU A 2 -34.41 -16.13 -13.41
CA LEU A 2 -33.43 -17.21 -13.28
C LEU A 2 -32.81 -17.19 -11.88
N THR A 3 -32.34 -18.34 -11.42
CA THR A 3 -31.74 -18.48 -10.08
C THR A 3 -30.32 -19.04 -10.16
N ILE A 4 -29.47 -18.59 -9.23
CA ILE A 4 -28.14 -19.15 -8.97
C ILE A 4 -28.11 -19.53 -7.49
N GLU A 5 -27.84 -20.79 -7.19
CA GLU A 5 -27.71 -21.30 -5.82
C GLU A 5 -26.25 -21.59 -5.51
N PHE A 6 -25.77 -21.16 -4.34
CA PHE A 6 -24.41 -21.43 -3.90
C PHE A 6 -24.29 -21.41 -2.37
N LEU A 7 -23.23 -22.03 -1.85
CA LEU A 7 -22.83 -21.92 -0.45
C LEU A 7 -21.82 -20.79 -0.32
N CYS A 8 -21.99 -19.89 0.66
CA CYS A 8 -21.06 -18.79 0.88
C CYS A 8 -19.65 -19.35 1.15
N PRO A 9 -18.66 -19.14 0.26
CA PRO A 9 -17.35 -19.76 0.38
C PRO A 9 -16.40 -19.00 1.32
N LEU A 10 -16.85 -17.85 1.84
CA LEU A 10 -16.02 -16.86 2.53
C LEU A 10 -15.87 -17.18 4.02
N PRO A 11 -14.64 -17.37 4.54
CA PRO A 11 -14.41 -17.69 5.96
C PRO A 11 -15.02 -16.67 6.92
N ASN A 12 -15.00 -15.38 6.57
CA ASN A 12 -15.60 -14.30 7.35
C ASN A 12 -17.01 -13.90 6.88
N GLY A 13 -17.61 -14.66 5.95
CA GLY A 13 -18.94 -14.40 5.41
C GLY A 13 -19.01 -13.24 4.41
N ILE A 14 -20.23 -12.83 4.02
CA ILE A 14 -20.43 -11.68 3.12
C ILE A 14 -20.40 -10.40 3.94
N HIS A 15 -19.26 -9.74 3.87
CA HIS A 15 -18.95 -8.54 4.61
C HIS A 15 -18.61 -7.41 3.60
N ALA A 16 -18.26 -6.17 3.98
CA ALA A 16 -18.32 -5.06 3.02
C ALA A 16 -17.44 -5.18 1.75
N ARG A 17 -16.29 -5.85 1.79
CA ARG A 17 -15.49 -6.05 0.57
C ARG A 17 -16.12 -7.09 -0.36
N PRO A 18 -16.42 -8.33 0.07
CA PRO A 18 -17.20 -9.26 -0.73
C PRO A 18 -18.57 -8.73 -1.16
N ALA A 19 -19.23 -7.94 -0.31
CA ALA A 19 -20.49 -7.28 -0.64
C ALA A 19 -20.31 -6.18 -1.69
N TRP A 20 -19.17 -5.46 -1.67
CA TRP A 20 -18.82 -4.49 -2.70
C TRP A 20 -18.46 -5.17 -4.01
N GLU A 21 -17.63 -6.20 -3.99
CA GLU A 21 -17.26 -6.93 -5.20
C GLU A 21 -18.49 -7.62 -5.82
N LEU A 22 -19.35 -8.23 -5.00
CA LEU A 22 -20.62 -8.80 -5.45
C LEU A 22 -21.55 -7.71 -6.02
N LYS A 23 -21.67 -6.56 -5.34
CA LYS A 23 -22.38 -5.39 -5.87
C LYS A 23 -21.85 -4.97 -7.23
N GLU A 24 -20.53 -4.78 -7.39
CA GLU A 24 -19.93 -4.33 -8.65
C GLU A 24 -20.25 -5.29 -9.80
N GLN A 25 -20.19 -6.61 -9.54
CA GLN A 25 -20.59 -7.59 -10.55
C GLN A 25 -22.09 -7.54 -10.87
N CYS A 26 -22.93 -7.30 -9.87
CA CYS A 26 -24.38 -7.18 -10.06
C CYS A 26 -24.79 -5.86 -10.75
N SER A 27 -24.09 -4.76 -10.47
CA SER A 27 -24.38 -3.41 -10.99
C SER A 27 -24.04 -3.22 -12.47
N GLN A 28 -23.27 -4.14 -13.07
CA GLN A 28 -23.01 -4.15 -14.52
C GLN A 28 -24.25 -4.49 -15.38
N TRP A 29 -25.29 -5.05 -14.76
CA TRP A 29 -26.47 -5.57 -15.45
C TRP A 29 -27.69 -4.68 -15.23
N GLN A 30 -28.58 -4.62 -16.22
CA GLN A 30 -29.86 -3.92 -16.11
C GLN A 30 -30.90 -4.71 -15.31
N SER A 31 -30.82 -6.04 -15.30
CA SER A 31 -31.67 -6.94 -14.51
C SER A 31 -31.70 -6.60 -13.03
N ASP A 32 -32.87 -6.77 -12.40
CA ASP A 32 -33.02 -6.75 -10.95
C ASP A 32 -32.43 -8.05 -10.37
N ILE A 33 -31.56 -7.91 -9.37
CA ILE A 33 -30.85 -9.03 -8.78
C ILE A 33 -31.09 -9.01 -7.26
N THR A 34 -31.82 -10.01 -6.76
CA THR A 34 -32.11 -10.15 -5.33
C THR A 34 -31.25 -11.27 -4.74
N PHE A 35 -30.48 -10.95 -3.70
CA PHE A 35 -29.75 -11.91 -2.90
C PHE A 35 -30.61 -12.42 -1.73
N ILE A 36 -30.64 -13.74 -1.52
CA ILE A 36 -31.41 -14.39 -0.46
C ILE A 36 -30.46 -15.27 0.36
N ASN A 37 -30.40 -15.05 1.68
CA ASN A 37 -29.75 -15.98 2.60
C ASN A 37 -30.82 -16.83 3.29
N HIS A 38 -30.77 -18.14 3.08
CA HIS A 38 -31.74 -19.08 3.63
C HIS A 38 -31.63 -19.27 5.15
N ARG A 39 -30.47 -19.02 5.77
CA ARG A 39 -30.28 -19.20 7.22
C ARG A 39 -31.18 -18.26 8.04
N GLN A 40 -31.30 -17.00 7.61
CA GLN A 40 -32.15 -16.01 8.28
C GLN A 40 -33.40 -15.64 7.48
N ASN A 41 -33.61 -16.26 6.31
CA ASN A 41 -34.64 -15.89 5.35
C ASN A 41 -34.62 -14.38 5.00
N THR A 42 -33.43 -13.79 4.99
CA THR A 42 -33.20 -12.38 4.70
C THR A 42 -33.04 -12.18 3.20
N ARG A 43 -33.64 -11.12 2.68
CA ARG A 43 -33.54 -10.72 1.27
C ARG A 43 -32.87 -9.36 1.18
N ALA A 44 -31.96 -9.21 0.24
CA ALA A 44 -31.20 -8.01 -0.02
C ALA A 44 -31.17 -7.72 -1.52
N ASP A 45 -31.10 -6.44 -1.87
CA ASP A 45 -30.72 -6.05 -3.22
C ASP A 45 -29.23 -6.37 -3.42
N ALA A 46 -28.92 -7.21 -4.42
CA ALA A 46 -27.53 -7.59 -4.67
C ALA A 46 -26.69 -6.44 -5.27
N LYS A 47 -27.34 -5.34 -5.70
CA LYS A 47 -26.67 -4.10 -6.14
C LYS A 47 -26.43 -3.10 -5.01
N SER A 48 -26.74 -3.47 -3.77
CA SER A 48 -26.44 -2.68 -2.59
C SER A 48 -25.49 -3.42 -1.66
N SER A 49 -24.33 -2.81 -1.39
CA SER A 49 -23.34 -3.42 -0.49
C SER A 49 -23.86 -3.42 0.94
N LEU A 50 -24.61 -2.38 1.34
CA LEU A 50 -25.23 -2.32 2.66
C LEU A 50 -26.28 -3.42 2.83
N ALA A 51 -27.05 -3.72 1.78
CA ALA A 51 -28.12 -4.72 1.85
C ALA A 51 -27.52 -6.11 2.04
N LEU A 52 -26.49 -6.40 1.25
CA LEU A 52 -25.72 -7.63 1.31
C LEU A 52 -25.07 -7.83 2.69
N ILE A 53 -24.44 -6.80 3.27
CA ILE A 53 -23.90 -6.85 4.64
C ILE A 53 -25.03 -7.09 5.66
N GLY A 54 -26.18 -6.44 5.47
CA GLY A 54 -27.36 -6.56 6.32
C GLY A 54 -27.92 -7.99 6.41
N THR A 55 -27.65 -8.85 5.43
CA THR A 55 -28.02 -10.27 5.47
C THR A 55 -27.26 -11.09 6.51
N SER A 56 -26.16 -10.54 7.06
CA SER A 56 -25.31 -11.21 8.04
C SER A 56 -24.88 -12.61 7.59
N THR A 57 -24.59 -12.77 6.29
CA THR A 57 -24.26 -14.07 5.69
C THR A 57 -22.92 -14.58 6.20
N LEU A 58 -22.90 -15.82 6.70
CA LEU A 58 -21.72 -16.48 7.26
C LEU A 58 -21.15 -17.53 6.30
N PHE A 59 -19.94 -17.99 6.60
CA PHE A 59 -19.34 -19.12 5.91
C PHE A 59 -20.30 -20.31 5.84
N ASN A 60 -20.42 -20.90 4.65
CA ASN A 60 -21.24 -22.06 4.34
C ASN A 60 -22.76 -21.84 4.46
N ASP A 61 -23.23 -20.59 4.57
CA ASP A 61 -24.66 -20.26 4.44
C ASP A 61 -25.17 -20.56 3.02
N SER A 62 -26.37 -21.12 2.91
CA SER A 62 -27.04 -21.34 1.63
C SER A 62 -27.64 -20.04 1.10
N CYS A 63 -27.16 -19.63 -0.08
CA CYS A 63 -27.44 -18.35 -0.70
C CYS A 63 -28.04 -18.52 -2.09
N VAL A 64 -28.93 -17.62 -2.48
CA VAL A 64 -29.55 -17.59 -3.82
C VAL A 64 -29.51 -16.19 -4.41
N LEU A 65 -29.07 -16.07 -5.65
CA LEU A 65 -29.30 -14.88 -6.48
C LEU A 65 -30.49 -15.13 -7.40
N ASN A 66 -31.53 -14.32 -7.25
CA ASN A 66 -32.67 -14.27 -8.15
C ASN A 66 -32.46 -13.13 -9.14
N ILE A 67 -32.41 -13.44 -10.43
CA ILE A 67 -32.16 -12.50 -11.51
C ILE A 67 -33.43 -12.37 -12.36
N SER A 68 -33.91 -11.16 -12.57
CA SER A 68 -35.10 -10.88 -13.37
C SER A 68 -34.87 -9.64 -14.25
N GLY A 69 -34.96 -9.77 -15.57
CA GLY A 69 -34.85 -8.62 -16.47
C GLY A 69 -34.50 -8.96 -17.91
N ARG A 70 -34.10 -7.95 -18.69
CA ARG A 70 -33.88 -8.09 -20.14
C ARG A 70 -32.57 -8.80 -20.50
N ASP A 71 -31.58 -8.75 -19.61
CA ASP A 71 -30.25 -9.34 -19.73
C ASP A 71 -30.02 -10.49 -18.75
N GLU A 72 -31.11 -11.12 -18.25
CA GLU A 72 -31.05 -12.12 -17.19
C GLU A 72 -30.21 -13.37 -17.54
N GLU A 73 -30.19 -13.79 -18.82
CA GLU A 73 -29.37 -14.91 -19.28
C GLU A 73 -27.86 -14.61 -19.38
N GLN A 74 -27.49 -13.36 -19.74
CA GLN A 74 -26.09 -12.95 -19.76
C GLN A 74 -25.58 -12.71 -18.34
N ALA A 75 -26.38 -12.01 -17.52
CA ALA A 75 -26.09 -11.76 -16.11
C ALA A 75 -25.89 -13.09 -15.35
N LYS A 76 -26.77 -14.07 -15.54
CA LYS A 76 -26.64 -15.40 -14.91
C LYS A 76 -25.29 -16.05 -15.24
N ARG A 77 -24.94 -16.13 -16.54
CA ARG A 77 -23.70 -16.78 -16.98
C ARG A 77 -22.45 -16.11 -16.40
N SER A 78 -22.42 -14.78 -16.38
CA SER A 78 -21.29 -14.02 -15.84
C SER A 78 -21.18 -14.17 -14.32
N LEU A 79 -22.31 -14.05 -13.60
CA LEU A 79 -22.35 -14.14 -12.14
C LEU A 79 -22.08 -15.57 -11.65
N GLU A 80 -22.55 -16.61 -12.34
CA GLU A 80 -22.21 -18.00 -12.02
C GLU A 80 -20.71 -18.27 -12.15
N ALA A 81 -20.09 -17.79 -13.24
CA ALA A 81 -18.64 -17.93 -13.44
C ALA A 81 -17.86 -17.17 -12.35
N TRP A 82 -18.29 -15.95 -12.01
CA TRP A 82 -17.62 -15.15 -10.99
C TRP A 82 -17.77 -15.74 -9.58
N LEU A 83 -18.97 -16.20 -9.21
CA LEU A 83 -19.22 -16.86 -7.92
C LEU A 83 -18.40 -18.14 -7.77
N ALA A 84 -18.22 -18.90 -8.85
CA ALA A 84 -17.46 -20.16 -8.83
C ALA A 84 -15.93 -19.95 -8.74
N HIS A 85 -15.40 -18.86 -9.29
CA HIS A 85 -13.95 -18.71 -9.51
C HIS A 85 -13.30 -17.52 -8.81
N HIS A 86 -14.07 -16.51 -8.41
CA HIS A 86 -13.52 -15.24 -7.91
C HIS A 86 -14.09 -14.82 -6.55
N PHE A 87 -15.32 -15.21 -6.22
CA PHE A 87 -15.96 -14.77 -4.98
C PHE A 87 -15.24 -15.26 -3.71
N ILE A 88 -14.52 -16.37 -3.77
CA ILE A 88 -13.75 -16.89 -2.64
C ILE A 88 -12.56 -16.00 -2.26
N ASP A 89 -12.03 -15.23 -3.21
CA ASP A 89 -10.84 -14.39 -3.03
C ASP A 89 -11.18 -13.00 -2.44
N SER A 90 -12.46 -12.66 -2.36
CA SER A 90 -12.96 -11.36 -1.89
C SER A 90 -12.67 -11.08 -0.40
N ASP A 91 -12.25 -12.09 0.37
CA ASP A 91 -11.94 -12.02 1.81
C ASP A 91 -10.41 -12.09 2.09
N SER A 92 -9.59 -11.93 1.05
CA SER A 92 -8.13 -11.91 1.19
C SER A 92 -7.64 -10.64 1.92
N VAL A 93 -7.15 -10.82 3.15
CA VAL A 93 -6.57 -9.77 4.00
C VAL A 93 -5.19 -9.37 3.46
N GLN A 94 -5.00 -8.09 3.14
CA GLN A 94 -3.64 -7.57 2.91
C GLN A 94 -2.87 -7.58 4.24
N PRO A 95 -1.61 -8.04 4.26
CA PRO A 95 -0.80 -7.97 5.47
C PRO A 95 -0.63 -6.50 5.87
N GLY A 96 -1.09 -6.17 7.08
CA GLY A 96 -0.92 -4.83 7.64
C GLY A 96 0.57 -4.47 7.76
N PRO A 97 0.92 -3.17 7.69
CA PRO A 97 2.29 -2.72 7.82
C PRO A 97 2.91 -3.20 9.14
N ALA A 98 4.21 -3.52 9.07
CA ALA A 98 5.00 -4.00 10.20
C ALA A 98 4.87 -3.07 11.42
N GLU A 99 4.92 -3.68 12.60
CA GLU A 99 4.81 -3.01 13.89
C GLU A 99 5.93 -1.96 14.08
N LEU A 100 5.55 -0.69 14.20
CA LEU A 100 6.48 0.38 14.57
C LEU A 100 6.82 0.22 16.06
N ALA A 101 7.97 -0.38 16.36
CA ALA A 101 8.48 -0.48 17.72
C ALA A 101 9.05 0.88 18.16
N ALA A 102 8.57 1.39 19.30
CA ALA A 102 9.12 2.60 19.90
C ALA A 102 10.62 2.45 20.20
N HIS A 103 11.40 3.48 19.88
CA HIS A 103 12.81 3.51 20.25
C HIS A 103 12.98 3.67 21.76
N PRO A 104 14.05 3.09 22.35
CA PRO A 104 14.33 3.28 23.76
C PRO A 104 14.65 4.76 24.04
N LEU A 105 14.09 5.29 25.14
CA LEU A 105 14.31 6.68 25.53
C LEU A 105 15.80 7.00 25.70
N PRO A 106 16.30 8.09 25.09
CA PRO A 106 17.68 8.50 25.25
C PRO A 106 18.04 8.79 26.71
N ARG A 107 19.19 8.27 27.17
CA ARG A 107 19.68 8.46 28.56
C ARG A 107 19.79 9.93 28.96
N SER A 108 20.09 10.81 28.02
CA SER A 108 20.17 12.25 28.24
C SER A 108 18.82 12.87 28.59
N LEU A 109 17.72 12.39 27.99
CA LEU A 109 16.36 12.85 28.28
C LEU A 109 15.89 12.31 29.63
N LEU A 110 16.12 11.02 29.90
CA LEU A 110 15.76 10.40 31.19
C LEU A 110 16.40 11.09 32.40
N ARG A 111 17.64 11.58 32.27
CA ARG A 111 18.34 12.31 33.33
C ARG A 111 17.69 13.64 33.71
N LEU A 112 16.86 14.21 32.83
CA LEU A 112 16.14 15.45 33.08
C LEU A 112 14.87 15.21 33.92
N ASN A 113 14.53 13.95 34.19
CA ASN A 113 13.33 13.53 34.91
C ASN A 113 12.03 14.22 34.41
N PRO A 114 11.75 14.19 33.09
CA PRO A 114 10.54 14.80 32.54
C PRO A 114 9.26 14.07 33.00
N ASP A 115 8.16 14.82 33.04
CA ASP A 115 6.82 14.23 33.19
C ASP A 115 6.36 13.64 31.85
N LEU A 116 6.42 12.31 31.74
CA LEU A 116 6.17 11.57 30.50
C LEU A 116 4.91 10.70 30.60
N LEU A 117 4.08 10.77 29.57
CA LEU A 117 3.04 9.79 29.30
C LEU A 117 3.49 8.89 28.16
N TYR A 118 3.20 7.58 28.28
CA TYR A 118 3.62 6.58 27.30
C TYR A 118 2.43 6.14 26.45
N GLY A 119 2.65 6.03 25.14
CA GLY A 119 1.64 5.59 24.19
C GLY A 119 2.25 4.72 23.09
N ASP A 120 1.38 4.17 22.26
CA ASP A 120 1.75 3.36 21.12
C ASP A 120 2.02 4.25 19.90
N VAL A 121 3.07 3.90 19.14
CA VAL A 121 3.48 4.67 17.95
C VAL A 121 2.61 4.28 16.76
N LEU A 122 1.87 5.25 16.22
CA LEU A 122 1.11 5.09 14.98
C LEU A 122 1.78 5.77 13.79
N ALA A 123 2.38 6.95 13.99
CA ALA A 123 3.21 7.64 13.00
C ALA A 123 4.39 8.32 13.69
N SER A 124 5.61 8.00 13.24
CA SER A 124 6.85 8.50 13.83
C SER A 124 7.07 9.98 13.54
N GLY A 125 7.71 10.70 14.46
CA GLY A 125 8.05 12.11 14.33
C GLY A 125 8.13 12.80 15.69
N VAL A 126 8.51 14.08 15.69
CA VAL A 126 8.54 14.91 16.90
C VAL A 126 7.80 16.21 16.64
N GLY A 127 6.92 16.60 17.56
CA GLY A 127 6.11 17.81 17.47
C GLY A 127 6.01 18.54 18.80
N GLU A 128 6.11 19.87 18.79
CA GLU A 128 5.91 20.72 19.97
C GLU A 128 4.69 21.62 19.76
N GLY A 129 3.81 21.69 20.76
CA GLY A 129 2.62 22.53 20.66
C GLY A 129 1.80 22.58 21.94
N ILE A 130 0.68 23.29 21.86
CA ILE A 130 -0.31 23.35 22.94
C ILE A 130 -1.27 22.17 22.81
N LEU A 131 -1.45 21.42 23.91
CA LEU A 131 -2.45 20.35 23.97
C LEU A 131 -3.85 20.92 23.82
N THR A 132 -4.56 20.54 22.77
CA THR A 132 -5.91 21.01 22.49
C THR A 132 -6.82 19.81 22.32
N LEU A 133 -7.84 19.74 23.18
CA LEU A 133 -8.85 18.69 23.10
C LEU A 133 -9.76 18.96 21.91
N TRP A 134 -9.89 17.97 21.05
CA TRP A 134 -10.92 17.88 20.04
C TRP A 134 -12.12 17.15 20.66
N GLN A 135 -13.28 17.79 20.64
CA GLN A 135 -14.53 17.14 20.98
C GLN A 135 -15.23 16.77 19.67
N SER A 136 -15.80 15.57 19.57
CA SER A 136 -16.65 15.22 18.42
C SER A 136 -17.95 16.03 18.46
N ASP A 137 -18.59 16.22 17.30
CA ASP A 137 -19.82 17.01 17.24
C ASP A 137 -20.97 16.26 17.93
N ASN A 138 -21.80 16.99 18.69
CA ASN A 138 -22.90 16.36 19.40
C ASN A 138 -24.11 16.20 18.47
N LEU A 139 -24.25 15.01 17.90
CA LEU A 139 -25.32 14.68 16.96
C LEU A 139 -26.73 14.78 17.57
N GLU A 140 -26.88 14.76 18.90
CA GLU A 140 -28.17 14.87 19.57
C GLU A 140 -28.91 16.17 19.23
N GLY A 141 -28.18 17.24 18.92
CA GLY A 141 -28.77 18.51 18.48
C GLY A 141 -29.56 18.41 17.18
N TYR A 142 -29.27 17.42 16.31
CA TYR A 142 -30.02 17.19 15.08
C TYR A 142 -31.25 16.30 15.30
N ARG A 143 -31.24 15.43 16.33
CA ARG A 143 -32.40 14.58 16.66
C ARG A 143 -33.62 15.36 17.12
N THR A 144 -33.40 16.51 17.75
CA THR A 144 -34.48 17.34 18.30
C THR A 144 -35.16 18.23 17.25
N ILE A 145 -34.70 18.20 15.99
CA ILE A 145 -35.30 19.01 14.92
C ILE A 145 -36.65 18.39 14.54
N PRO A 146 -37.76 19.17 14.56
CA PRO A 146 -39.08 18.65 14.23
C PRO A 146 -39.18 18.29 12.75
N ALA A 147 -40.03 17.32 12.42
CA ALA A 147 -40.28 16.91 11.05
C ALA A 147 -40.91 18.06 10.24
N SER A 148 -40.47 18.21 8.99
CA SER A 148 -41.01 19.16 8.02
C SER A 148 -41.59 18.44 6.81
N ALA A 149 -42.60 19.02 6.17
CA ALA A 149 -43.11 18.53 4.89
C ALA A 149 -42.06 18.58 3.77
N GLU A 150 -41.02 19.41 3.92
CA GLU A 150 -39.92 19.57 2.97
C GLU A 150 -38.74 18.62 3.22
N ASP A 151 -38.79 17.76 4.25
CA ASP A 151 -37.65 16.94 4.68
C ASP A 151 -37.14 16.01 3.57
N LEU A 152 -38.03 15.45 2.75
CA LEU A 152 -37.64 14.57 1.65
C LEU A 152 -36.86 15.33 0.57
N THR A 153 -37.36 16.50 0.17
CA THR A 153 -36.68 17.39 -0.78
C THR A 153 -35.36 17.89 -0.23
N ARG A 154 -35.31 18.19 1.07
CA ARG A 154 -34.09 18.61 1.75
C ARG A 154 -33.03 17.51 1.76
N LEU A 155 -33.41 16.26 2.01
CA LEU A 155 -32.52 15.10 1.94
C LEU A 155 -31.93 14.93 0.55
N GLU A 156 -32.76 14.97 -0.50
CA GLU A 156 -32.32 14.82 -1.89
C GLU A 156 -31.33 15.91 -2.32
N ASN A 157 -31.63 17.17 -2.00
CA ASN A 157 -30.73 18.29 -2.27
C ASN A 157 -29.40 18.17 -1.51
N SER A 158 -29.45 17.71 -0.26
CA SER A 158 -28.26 17.58 0.59
C SER A 158 -27.34 16.46 0.09
N LEU A 159 -27.91 15.33 -0.33
CA LEU A 159 -27.17 14.22 -0.94
C LEU A 159 -26.52 14.63 -2.26
N ALA A 160 -27.25 15.36 -3.12
CA ALA A 160 -26.70 15.88 -4.38
C ALA A 160 -25.53 16.83 -4.14
N THR A 161 -25.69 17.75 -3.17
CA THR A 161 -24.63 18.70 -2.78
C THR A 161 -23.39 17.98 -2.24
N LEU A 162 -23.58 16.98 -1.38
CA LEU A 162 -22.48 16.19 -0.84
C LEU A 162 -21.74 15.40 -1.93
N ALA A 163 -22.48 14.78 -2.85
CA ALA A 163 -21.91 14.06 -3.98
C ALA A 163 -21.11 14.99 -4.91
N GLU A 164 -21.58 16.21 -5.14
CA GLU A 164 -20.86 17.22 -5.93
C GLU A 164 -19.56 17.66 -5.23
N GLN A 165 -19.60 17.93 -3.93
CA GLN A 165 -18.42 18.28 -3.13
C GLN A 165 -17.35 17.19 -3.14
N LEU A 166 -17.75 15.93 -2.94
CA LEU A 166 -16.83 14.78 -3.00
C LEU A 166 -16.23 14.60 -4.41
N ASN A 167 -17.03 14.79 -5.46
CA ASN A 167 -16.54 14.73 -6.84
C ASN A 167 -15.54 15.85 -7.16
N GLN A 168 -15.74 17.05 -6.61
CA GLN A 168 -14.78 18.14 -6.77
C GLN A 168 -13.45 17.81 -6.06
N GLN A 169 -13.51 17.35 -4.80
CA GLN A 169 -12.33 16.97 -4.04
C GLN A 169 -11.55 15.80 -4.70
N LEU A 170 -12.26 14.86 -5.34
CA LEU A 170 -11.67 13.77 -6.13
C LEU A 170 -10.86 14.23 -7.35
N ARG A 171 -11.14 15.43 -7.88
CA ARG A 171 -10.41 16.01 -9.03
C ARG A 171 -9.17 16.78 -8.61
N GLU A 172 -9.18 17.32 -7.40
CA GLU A 172 -8.13 18.22 -6.89
C GLU A 172 -7.05 17.47 -6.09
N ARG A 173 -7.30 16.20 -5.70
CA ARG A 173 -6.44 15.43 -4.80
C ARG A 173 -6.00 14.10 -5.43
N ASP A 174 -4.74 13.74 -5.21
CA ASP A 174 -4.10 12.51 -5.70
C ASP A 174 -3.79 11.51 -4.55
N GLY A 175 -3.50 10.26 -4.91
CA GLY A 175 -3.07 9.21 -3.98
C GLY A 175 -4.19 8.64 -3.10
N GLU A 176 -3.85 8.21 -1.89
CA GLU A 176 -4.75 7.54 -0.92
C GLU A 176 -6.01 8.34 -0.56
N SER A 177 -5.92 9.68 -0.57
CA SER A 177 -7.08 10.57 -0.37
C SER A 177 -8.18 10.31 -1.40
N LYS A 178 -7.82 9.97 -2.64
CA LYS A 178 -8.75 9.72 -3.73
C LYS A 178 -9.52 8.41 -3.53
N THR A 179 -8.82 7.37 -3.05
CA THR A 179 -9.43 6.07 -2.73
C THR A 179 -10.50 6.22 -1.65
N ILE A 180 -10.20 6.96 -0.57
CA ILE A 180 -11.15 7.22 0.52
C ILE A 180 -12.39 7.97 0.01
N LEU A 181 -12.19 9.05 -0.75
CA LEU A 181 -13.29 9.86 -1.29
C LEU A 181 -14.17 9.06 -2.27
N SER A 182 -13.58 8.15 -3.06
CA SER A 182 -14.36 7.28 -3.95
C SER A 182 -15.23 6.28 -3.18
N ALA A 183 -14.74 5.76 -2.05
CA ALA A 183 -15.51 4.90 -1.17
C ALA A 183 -16.68 5.66 -0.54
N HIS A 184 -16.48 6.91 -0.10
CA HIS A 184 -17.55 7.75 0.42
C HIS A 184 -18.63 8.01 -0.63
N LEU A 185 -18.22 8.35 -1.86
CA LEU A 185 -19.14 8.59 -2.96
C LEU A 185 -20.00 7.35 -3.28
N SER A 186 -19.38 6.16 -3.33
CA SER A 186 -20.09 4.90 -3.59
C SER A 186 -21.13 4.56 -2.52
N LEU A 187 -20.87 4.93 -1.25
CA LEU A 187 -21.81 4.73 -0.14
C LEU A 187 -23.00 5.68 -0.18
N ILE A 188 -22.78 6.95 -0.51
CA ILE A 188 -23.84 7.96 -0.61
C ILE A 188 -24.74 7.70 -1.82
N GLN A 189 -24.18 7.15 -2.90
CA GLN A 189 -24.90 6.75 -4.10
C GLN A 189 -25.59 5.37 -3.97
N ASP A 190 -25.47 4.69 -2.82
CA ASP A 190 -26.16 3.43 -2.59
C ASP A 190 -27.64 3.69 -2.30
N ASP A 191 -28.53 3.20 -3.17
CA ASP A 191 -29.97 3.39 -3.07
C ASP A 191 -30.55 2.86 -1.75
N GLU A 192 -29.91 1.88 -1.12
CA GLU A 192 -30.38 1.36 0.16
C GLU A 192 -30.03 2.28 1.33
N PHE A 193 -28.92 3.03 1.26
CA PHE A 193 -28.59 4.03 2.28
C PHE A 193 -29.69 5.09 2.38
N VAL A 194 -30.09 5.65 1.24
CA VAL A 194 -31.17 6.64 1.15
C VAL A 194 -32.53 5.98 1.41
N GLY A 195 -32.75 4.76 0.90
CA GLY A 195 -33.96 3.99 1.11
C GLY A 195 -34.23 3.66 2.58
N ASN A 196 -33.20 3.36 3.36
CA ASN A 196 -33.30 3.14 4.80
C ASN A 196 -33.72 4.40 5.56
N ILE A 197 -33.11 5.55 5.24
CA ILE A 197 -33.50 6.84 5.83
C ILE A 197 -34.97 7.15 5.52
N ARG A 198 -35.41 6.96 4.27
CA ARG A 198 -36.81 7.13 3.86
C ARG A 198 -37.75 6.19 4.62
N ARG A 199 -37.40 4.90 4.77
CA ARG A 199 -38.18 3.93 5.56
C ARG A 199 -38.31 4.36 7.02
N LEU A 200 -37.22 4.80 7.64
CA LEU A 200 -37.23 5.28 9.03
C LEU A 200 -38.15 6.50 9.21
N MET A 201 -38.20 7.41 8.24
CA MET A 201 -39.11 8.55 8.28
C MET A 201 -40.58 8.13 8.13
N VAL A 202 -40.89 7.24 7.18
CA VAL A 202 -42.27 6.84 6.86
C VAL A 202 -42.82 5.85 7.89
N GLU A 203 -42.08 4.79 8.20
CA GLU A 203 -42.55 3.67 9.03
C GLU A 203 -42.44 3.95 10.52
N ARG A 204 -41.42 4.71 10.95
CA ARG A 204 -41.21 5.05 12.37
C ARG A 204 -41.53 6.50 12.72
N HIS A 205 -42.05 7.28 11.77
CA HIS A 205 -42.40 8.69 11.94
C HIS A 205 -41.26 9.54 12.54
N LEU A 206 -40.02 9.21 12.20
CA LEU A 206 -38.85 9.96 12.64
C LEU A 206 -38.68 11.22 11.77
N ALA A 207 -38.34 12.34 12.42
CA ALA A 207 -37.87 13.53 11.71
C ALA A 207 -36.54 13.24 10.99
N LEU A 208 -36.24 13.99 9.92
CA LEU A 208 -35.08 13.74 9.06
C LEU A 208 -33.76 13.57 9.82
N GLY A 209 -33.47 14.45 10.77
CA GLY A 209 -32.21 14.41 11.53
C GLY A 209 -32.10 13.17 12.40
N ALA A 210 -33.21 12.78 13.04
CA ALA A 210 -33.28 11.54 13.81
C ALA A 210 -33.19 10.29 12.92
N ALA A 211 -33.77 10.32 11.71
CA ALA A 211 -33.72 9.22 10.76
C ALA A 211 -32.30 9.00 10.19
N ILE A 212 -31.59 10.07 9.83
CA ILE A 212 -30.18 10.02 9.38
C ILE A 212 -29.29 9.40 10.46
N ILE A 213 -29.40 9.87 11.70
CA ILE A 213 -28.58 9.36 12.81
C ILE A 213 -28.95 7.91 13.15
N ALA A 214 -30.24 7.55 13.17
CA ALA A 214 -30.67 6.18 13.43
C ALA A 214 -30.17 5.19 12.36
N ASN A 215 -30.14 5.61 11.09
CA ASN A 215 -29.56 4.81 10.01
C ASN A 215 -28.06 4.58 10.23
N MET A 216 -27.31 5.64 10.55
CA MET A 216 -25.88 5.56 10.87
C MET A 216 -25.62 4.61 12.04
N GLU A 217 -26.39 4.69 13.13
CA GLU A 217 -26.23 3.81 14.29
C GLU A 217 -26.50 2.35 13.95
N GLN A 218 -27.49 2.08 13.10
CA GLN A 218 -27.81 0.73 12.64
C GLN A 218 -26.66 0.14 11.82
N VAL A 219 -26.15 0.89 10.84
CA VAL A 219 -25.04 0.47 9.97
C VAL A 219 -23.75 0.30 10.78
N CYS A 220 -23.42 1.27 11.65
CA CYS A 220 -22.24 1.20 12.51
C CYS A 220 -22.28 -0.01 13.44
N ARG A 221 -23.45 -0.36 13.99
CA ARG A 221 -23.61 -1.54 14.86
C ARG A 221 -23.37 -2.84 14.10
N GLN A 222 -23.85 -2.95 12.86
CA GLN A 222 -23.62 -4.10 11.99
C GLN A 222 -22.13 -4.24 11.65
N LEU A 223 -21.48 -3.15 11.25
CA LEU A 223 -20.06 -3.14 10.90
C LEU A 223 -19.14 -3.43 12.09
N SER A 224 -19.44 -2.85 13.26
CA SER A 224 -18.66 -3.06 14.50
C SER A 224 -18.72 -4.49 15.01
N ALA A 225 -19.82 -5.21 14.72
CA ALA A 225 -19.99 -6.61 15.10
C ALA A 225 -19.28 -7.59 14.14
N SER A 226 -18.69 -7.12 13.05
CA SER A 226 -17.96 -7.96 12.10
C SER A 226 -16.63 -8.44 12.68
N ALA A 227 -16.22 -9.66 12.29
CA ALA A 227 -14.92 -10.22 12.63
C ALA A 227 -13.76 -9.54 11.88
N SER A 228 -14.03 -8.86 10.76
CA SER A 228 -13.02 -8.21 9.92
C SER A 228 -12.56 -6.85 10.49
N ASP A 229 -11.24 -6.68 10.69
CA ASP A 229 -10.63 -5.40 11.10
C ASP A 229 -10.94 -4.27 10.12
N TYR A 230 -10.84 -4.54 8.82
CA TYR A 230 -11.15 -3.59 7.73
C TYR A 230 -12.56 -2.99 7.82
N LEU A 231 -13.54 -3.78 8.27
CA LEU A 231 -14.92 -3.30 8.40
C LEU A 231 -15.20 -2.53 9.65
N ARG A 232 -14.53 -2.90 10.74
CA ARG A 232 -14.55 -2.10 11.96
C ARG A 232 -13.98 -0.71 11.69
N GLU A 233 -13.03 -0.59 10.75
CA GLU A 233 -12.47 0.71 10.34
C GLU A 233 -13.42 1.54 9.47
N ARG A 234 -14.25 0.92 8.63
CA ARG A 234 -15.31 1.63 7.87
C ARG A 234 -16.40 2.26 8.72
N VAL A 235 -16.48 1.95 10.01
CA VAL A 235 -17.39 2.62 10.95
C VAL A 235 -17.10 4.13 10.99
N SER A 236 -15.83 4.53 10.93
CA SER A 236 -15.43 5.93 10.88
C SER A 236 -15.92 6.61 9.59
N ASP A 237 -15.82 5.93 8.45
CA ASP A 237 -16.25 6.47 7.15
C ASP A 237 -17.78 6.73 7.14
N ILE A 238 -18.58 5.81 7.69
CA ILE A 238 -20.05 5.99 7.79
C ILE A 238 -20.41 7.16 8.71
N ARG A 239 -19.70 7.31 9.84
CA ARG A 239 -19.88 8.46 10.73
C ARG A 239 -19.52 9.76 10.02
N ASP A 240 -18.41 9.78 9.29
CA ASP A 240 -17.93 10.95 8.55
C ASP A 240 -18.97 11.43 7.52
N ILE A 241 -19.47 10.52 6.69
CA ILE A 241 -20.52 10.81 5.70
C ILE A 241 -21.79 11.36 6.38
N THR A 242 -22.16 10.78 7.53
CA THR A 242 -23.35 11.19 8.28
C THR A 242 -23.20 12.60 8.83
N GLU A 243 -22.05 12.92 9.41
CA GLU A 243 -21.72 14.27 9.90
C GLU A 243 -21.79 15.30 8.77
N GLN A 244 -21.12 15.02 7.65
CA GLN A 244 -21.15 15.89 6.48
C GLN A 244 -22.57 16.10 5.94
N LEU A 245 -23.36 15.02 5.83
CA LEU A 245 -24.75 15.10 5.38
C LEU A 245 -25.59 15.98 6.32
N LEU A 246 -25.44 15.84 7.63
CA LEU A 246 -26.15 16.66 8.63
C LEU A 246 -25.76 18.13 8.54
N HIS A 247 -24.48 18.45 8.36
CA HIS A 247 -23.99 19.83 8.19
C HIS A 247 -24.51 20.49 6.91
N ILE A 248 -24.58 19.74 5.81
CA ILE A 248 -25.16 20.25 4.55
C ILE A 248 -26.67 20.43 4.68
N THR A 249 -27.35 19.53 5.41
CA THR A 249 -28.82 19.58 5.60
C THR A 249 -29.24 20.76 6.47
N TRP A 250 -28.42 21.15 7.44
CA TRP A 250 -28.64 22.31 8.31
C TRP A 250 -27.38 23.19 8.43
N PRO A 251 -27.04 23.97 7.39
CA PRO A 251 -25.85 24.83 7.39
C PRO A 251 -25.88 25.90 8.49
N GLU A 252 -27.07 26.29 8.94
CA GLU A 252 -27.29 27.22 10.05
C GLU A 252 -26.86 26.65 11.41
N LYS A 253 -26.86 25.32 11.55
CA LYS A 253 -26.26 24.64 12.69
C LYS A 253 -24.78 24.45 12.39
N GLN A 254 -24.00 25.51 12.61
CA GLN A 254 -22.55 25.41 12.57
C GLN A 254 -22.09 24.25 13.47
N PRO A 255 -21.15 23.40 13.01
CA PRO A 255 -20.53 22.43 13.89
C PRO A 255 -20.02 23.14 15.13
N ARG A 256 -20.23 22.56 16.33
CA ARG A 256 -19.68 23.17 17.55
C ARG A 256 -18.15 23.29 17.50
N ASN A 257 -17.51 22.56 16.60
CA ASN A 257 -16.06 22.38 16.52
C ASN A 257 -15.43 23.07 15.31
N ALA A 258 -15.72 24.36 15.10
CA ALA A 258 -14.89 25.20 14.24
C ALA A 258 -13.55 25.55 14.96
N LEU A 259 -12.77 24.53 15.29
CA LEU A 259 -11.45 24.72 15.91
C LEU A 259 -10.48 25.26 14.85
N VAL A 260 -10.32 26.57 14.82
CA VAL A 260 -9.30 27.21 13.97
C VAL A 260 -7.96 27.12 14.69
N LEU A 261 -7.04 26.34 14.12
CA LEU A 261 -5.68 26.28 14.59
C LEU A 261 -4.97 27.61 14.27
N THR A 262 -4.53 28.32 15.30
CA THR A 262 -3.86 29.64 15.16
C THR A 262 -2.41 29.63 15.64
N ARG A 263 -1.95 28.49 16.17
CA ARG A 263 -0.62 28.28 16.75
C ARG A 263 -0.28 26.79 16.73
N PRO A 264 1.01 26.41 16.84
CA PRO A 264 1.44 25.01 16.95
C PRO A 264 0.64 24.25 18.02
N THR A 265 -0.09 23.23 17.59
CA THR A 265 -1.10 22.52 18.37
C THR A 265 -0.85 21.02 18.32
N LEU A 266 -0.92 20.38 19.48
CA LEU A 266 -1.00 18.93 19.61
C LEU A 266 -2.47 18.57 19.83
N LEU A 267 -3.10 17.97 18.81
CA LEU A 267 -4.52 17.66 18.84
C LEU A 267 -4.75 16.35 19.60
N VAL A 268 -5.67 16.37 20.56
CA VAL A 268 -6.04 15.19 21.34
C VAL A 268 -7.49 14.87 21.05
N ALA A 269 -7.77 13.72 20.44
CA ALA A 269 -9.12 13.31 20.07
C ALA A 269 -9.38 11.87 20.48
N GLU A 270 -10.65 11.53 20.76
CA GLU A 270 -11.04 10.14 20.89
C GLU A 270 -10.86 9.41 19.55
N ASP A 271 -11.37 10.03 18.49
CA ASP A 271 -11.21 9.64 17.10
C ASP A 271 -11.29 10.90 16.23
N LEU A 272 -10.77 10.83 15.00
CA LEU A 272 -10.81 11.94 14.05
C LEU A 272 -11.15 11.38 12.67
N THR A 273 -12.22 11.91 12.05
CA THR A 273 -12.62 11.46 10.71
C THR A 273 -11.69 12.04 9.63
N PRO A 274 -11.60 11.40 8.45
CA PRO A 274 -10.83 11.92 7.34
C PRO A 274 -11.20 13.35 6.95
N SER A 275 -12.51 13.68 6.87
CA SER A 275 -12.94 15.04 6.52
C SER A 275 -12.51 16.07 7.57
N GLN A 276 -12.60 15.73 8.86
CA GLN A 276 -12.15 16.59 9.95
C GLN A 276 -10.65 16.85 9.84
N PHE A 277 -9.84 15.81 9.63
CA PHE A 277 -8.40 15.97 9.40
C PHE A 277 -8.10 16.89 8.20
N LEU A 278 -8.80 16.71 7.09
CA LEU A 278 -8.61 17.51 5.88
C LEU A 278 -9.07 18.97 6.02
N SER A 279 -9.92 19.27 7.00
CA SER A 279 -10.37 20.62 7.32
C SER A 279 -9.36 21.41 8.16
N LEU A 280 -8.38 20.73 8.78
CA LEU A 280 -7.37 21.36 9.62
C LEU A 280 -6.31 22.07 8.78
N ASP A 281 -5.85 23.22 9.28
CA ASP A 281 -4.64 23.85 8.75
C ASP A 281 -3.40 23.09 9.26
N LEU A 282 -2.85 22.23 8.40
CA LEU A 282 -1.71 21.38 8.73
C LEU A 282 -0.45 22.18 9.10
N GLN A 283 -0.37 23.47 8.74
CA GLN A 283 0.76 24.34 9.14
C GLN A 283 0.85 24.51 10.66
N TYR A 284 -0.29 24.45 11.36
CA TYR A 284 -0.36 24.59 12.82
C TYR A 284 -0.56 23.27 13.56
N LEU A 285 -0.75 22.16 12.85
CA LEU A 285 -0.91 20.83 13.43
C LEU A 285 0.45 20.18 13.64
N SER A 286 0.96 20.22 14.86
CA SER A 286 2.30 19.71 15.21
C SER A 286 2.31 18.23 15.57
N GLY A 287 1.15 17.61 15.76
CA GLY A 287 1.03 16.20 16.13
C GLY A 287 -0.37 15.86 16.64
N MET A 288 -0.66 14.57 16.73
CA MET A 288 -1.97 14.07 17.16
C MET A 288 -1.84 12.95 18.19
N ILE A 289 -2.79 12.90 19.11
CA ILE A 289 -2.99 11.79 20.03
C ILE A 289 -4.42 11.30 19.86
N LEU A 290 -4.56 10.03 19.47
CA LEU A 290 -5.85 9.41 19.15
C LEU A 290 -6.11 8.22 20.08
N GLU A 291 -7.26 8.21 20.76
CA GLU A 291 -7.60 7.14 21.71
C GLU A 291 -8.04 5.84 21.00
N LYS A 292 -8.92 5.95 20.00
CA LYS A 292 -9.61 4.84 19.35
C LYS A 292 -9.34 4.78 17.85
N THR A 293 -8.08 4.68 17.46
CA THR A 293 -7.70 4.60 16.05
C THR A 293 -6.92 3.33 15.74
N GLY A 294 -7.44 2.53 14.81
CA GLY A 294 -6.75 1.36 14.25
C GLY A 294 -5.55 1.76 13.40
N ARG A 295 -4.53 0.90 13.31
CA ARG A 295 -3.30 1.12 12.51
C ARG A 295 -3.55 1.28 11.01
N THR A 296 -4.74 0.93 10.55
CA THR A 296 -5.21 0.93 9.16
C THR A 296 -6.28 2.03 8.94
N SER A 297 -6.53 2.88 9.94
CA SER A 297 -7.40 4.05 9.80
C SER A 297 -6.92 4.99 8.68
N HIS A 298 -7.86 5.39 7.83
CA HIS A 298 -7.66 6.36 6.77
C HIS A 298 -7.07 7.69 7.28
N THR A 299 -7.47 8.15 8.46
CA THR A 299 -6.90 9.36 9.07
C THR A 299 -5.41 9.20 9.39
N LEU A 300 -4.99 8.00 9.82
CA LEU A 300 -3.58 7.72 10.09
C LEU A 300 -2.75 7.67 8.79
N ILE A 301 -3.31 7.15 7.71
CA ILE A 301 -2.68 7.15 6.39
C ILE A 301 -2.42 8.60 5.94
N LEU A 302 -3.42 9.48 6.08
CA LEU A 302 -3.32 10.90 5.74
C LEU A 302 -2.29 11.62 6.63
N ALA A 303 -2.27 11.33 7.93
CA ALA A 303 -1.29 11.89 8.86
C ALA A 303 0.15 11.49 8.49
N ARG A 304 0.39 10.23 8.12
CA ARG A 304 1.70 9.73 7.67
C ARG A 304 2.16 10.41 6.38
N ALA A 305 1.26 10.53 5.39
CA ALA A 305 1.54 11.24 4.14
C ALA A 305 1.91 12.71 4.37
N SER A 306 1.34 13.32 5.43
CA SER A 306 1.60 14.70 5.84
C SER A 306 2.75 14.85 6.83
N ALA A 307 3.49 13.76 7.14
CA ALA A 307 4.57 13.71 8.13
C ALA A 307 4.17 14.20 9.54
N ILE A 308 2.92 13.99 9.94
CA ILE A 308 2.40 14.38 11.25
C ILE A 308 2.57 13.22 12.24
N PRO A 309 3.24 13.43 13.39
CA PRO A 309 3.43 12.39 14.40
C PRO A 309 2.10 12.04 15.09
N VAL A 310 1.87 10.74 15.32
CA VAL A 310 0.64 10.23 15.94
C VAL A 310 0.95 9.18 17.00
N LEU A 311 0.41 9.38 18.21
CA LEU A 311 0.38 8.39 19.29
C LEU A 311 -1.04 7.89 19.58
N SER A 312 -1.16 6.66 20.06
CA SER A 312 -2.38 6.12 20.66
C SER A 312 -2.12 5.50 22.03
N GLY A 313 -3.13 4.85 22.62
CA GLY A 313 -3.02 4.22 23.94
C GLY A 313 -3.12 5.18 25.13
N LEU A 314 -3.35 6.47 24.86
CA LEU A 314 -3.60 7.50 25.86
C LEU A 314 -5.06 7.96 25.78
N SER A 315 -5.83 7.77 26.85
CA SER A 315 -7.22 8.23 26.88
C SER A 315 -7.32 9.76 26.85
N ALA A 316 -8.27 10.30 26.08
CA ALA A 316 -8.52 11.73 25.97
C ALA A 316 -8.86 12.35 27.33
N GLU A 317 -9.55 11.61 28.22
CA GLU A 317 -9.85 12.05 29.58
C GLU A 317 -8.57 12.19 30.43
N ALA A 318 -7.66 11.21 30.37
CA ALA A 318 -6.39 11.28 31.10
C ALA A 318 -5.54 12.47 30.65
N ILE A 319 -5.50 12.77 29.35
CA ILE A 319 -4.78 13.93 28.81
C ILE A 319 -5.52 15.24 29.07
N GLY A 320 -6.85 15.21 29.15
CA GLY A 320 -7.67 16.41 29.29
C GLY A 320 -7.34 17.28 30.51
N ARG A 321 -6.80 16.69 31.59
CA ARG A 321 -6.28 17.44 32.75
C ARG A 321 -5.10 18.37 32.41
N TYR A 322 -4.42 18.10 31.30
CA TYR A 322 -3.30 18.87 30.77
C TYR A 322 -3.68 19.72 29.56
N ALA A 323 -4.97 19.84 29.23
CA ALA A 323 -5.44 20.70 28.16
C ALA A 323 -4.88 22.13 28.33
N THR A 324 -4.58 22.77 27.20
CA THR A 324 -3.96 24.10 27.08
C THR A 324 -2.52 24.22 27.57
N ARG A 325 -1.91 23.15 28.10
CA ARG A 325 -0.50 23.14 28.48
C ARG A 325 0.39 22.88 27.27
N PRO A 326 1.61 23.44 27.25
CA PRO A 326 2.61 23.06 26.25
C PRO A 326 3.05 21.61 26.47
N ALA A 327 3.27 20.88 25.39
CA ALA A 327 3.82 19.54 25.43
C ALA A 327 4.69 19.27 24.19
N VAL A 328 5.56 18.27 24.29
CA VAL A 328 6.32 17.72 23.17
C VAL A 328 5.89 16.28 22.95
N LEU A 329 5.39 15.99 21.76
CA LEU A 329 5.06 14.66 21.29
C LEU A 329 6.30 14.07 20.61
N ASP A 330 6.85 13.00 21.17
CA ASP A 330 7.95 12.22 20.59
C ASP A 330 7.43 10.84 20.22
N ALA A 331 6.87 10.76 19.01
CA ALA A 331 6.34 9.52 18.47
C ALA A 331 7.44 8.58 17.96
N GLN A 332 8.72 8.96 18.02
CA GLN A 332 9.83 8.04 17.78
C GLN A 332 10.07 7.16 19.01
N CYS A 333 9.96 7.76 20.21
CA CYS A 333 10.15 7.07 21.48
C CYS A 333 8.84 6.62 22.14
N GLY A 334 7.68 6.92 21.54
CA GLY A 334 6.37 6.56 22.09
C GLY A 334 5.97 7.38 23.33
N VAL A 335 6.40 8.64 23.43
CA VAL A 335 6.16 9.46 24.64
C VAL A 335 5.59 10.84 24.35
N LEU A 336 4.82 11.34 25.31
CA LEU A 336 4.34 12.72 25.39
C LEU A 336 4.92 13.37 26.64
N ALA A 337 5.78 14.37 26.46
CA ALA A 337 6.37 15.15 27.54
C ALA A 337 5.48 16.35 27.87
N ILE A 338 4.88 16.35 29.06
CA ILE A 338 3.93 17.37 29.51
C ILE A 338 4.67 18.53 30.18
N SER A 339 4.30 19.77 29.83
CA SER A 339 4.84 21.00 30.43
C SER A 339 6.38 21.00 30.52
N PRO A 340 7.09 20.78 29.40
CA PRO A 340 8.54 20.59 29.42
C PRO A 340 9.23 21.83 30.00
N ASP A 341 10.14 21.60 30.95
CA ASP A 341 10.98 22.64 31.52
C ASP A 341 11.99 23.16 30.48
N THR A 342 12.82 24.12 30.88
CA THR A 342 13.85 24.68 30.00
C THR A 342 14.89 23.64 29.59
N SER A 343 15.16 22.65 30.45
CA SER A 343 16.13 21.59 30.19
C SER A 343 15.63 20.62 29.11
N VAL A 344 14.38 20.17 29.21
CA VAL A 344 13.72 19.26 28.27
C VAL A 344 13.50 19.94 26.92
N ARG A 345 13.06 21.20 26.91
CA ARG A 345 13.01 22.00 25.67
C ARG A 345 14.38 22.20 25.04
N GLY A 346 15.41 22.43 25.86
CA GLY A 346 16.80 22.51 25.41
C GLY A 346 17.27 21.22 24.74
N TYR A 347 16.92 20.06 25.30
CA TYR A 347 17.21 18.76 24.70
C TYR A 347 16.58 18.61 23.30
N TYR A 348 15.27 18.83 23.18
CA TYR A 348 14.56 18.71 21.89
C TYR A 348 15.04 19.74 20.87
N ALA A 349 15.35 20.97 21.28
CA ALA A 349 15.94 21.98 20.39
C ALA A 349 17.32 21.58 19.86
N VAL A 350 18.16 20.95 20.69
CA VAL A 350 19.45 20.41 20.25
C VAL A 350 19.25 19.21 19.31
N ALA A 351 18.32 18.30 19.64
CA ALA A 351 18.00 17.16 18.81
C ALA A 351 17.53 17.59 17.41
N GLN A 352 16.64 18.59 17.32
CA GLN A 352 16.17 19.16 16.06
C GLN A 352 17.33 19.79 15.27
N LYS A 353 18.15 20.64 15.90
CA LYS A 353 19.33 21.23 15.23
C LYS A 353 20.30 20.18 14.70
N LEU A 354 20.48 19.07 15.43
CA LEU A 354 21.32 17.95 14.98
C LEU A 354 20.68 17.23 13.80
N ALA A 355 19.36 17.02 13.80
CA ALA A 355 18.62 16.44 12.68
C ALA A 355 18.74 17.34 11.44
N ASP A 356 18.47 18.64 11.56
CA ASP A 356 18.58 19.60 10.46
C ASP A 356 20.01 19.65 9.91
N LYS A 357 21.02 19.67 10.79
CA LYS A 357 22.43 19.65 10.38
C LYS A 357 22.80 18.35 9.67
N ARG A 358 22.26 17.21 10.10
CA ARG A 358 22.45 15.92 9.41
C ARG A 358 21.79 15.93 8.04
N GLN A 359 20.55 16.42 7.92
CA GLN A 359 19.84 16.52 6.66
C GLN A 359 20.56 17.46 5.68
N GLN A 360 21.01 18.63 6.14
CA GLN A 360 21.81 19.55 5.32
C GLN A 360 23.13 18.93 4.88
N ARG A 361 23.78 18.15 5.77
CA ARG A 361 25.00 17.42 5.42
C ARG A 361 24.73 16.33 4.39
N GLN A 362 23.68 15.53 4.56
CA GLN A 362 23.26 14.51 3.60
C GLN A 362 22.95 15.10 2.24
N ALA A 363 22.22 16.23 2.18
CA ALA A 363 21.93 16.92 0.92
C ALA A 363 23.19 17.43 0.21
N ARG A 364 24.22 17.85 0.96
CA ARG A 364 25.54 18.21 0.38
C ARG A 364 26.30 16.99 -0.10
N ASP A 365 26.32 15.94 0.73
CA ASP A 365 27.05 14.70 0.46
C ASP A 365 26.43 13.94 -0.73
N ALA A 366 25.12 14.08 -0.97
CA ALA A 366 24.40 13.52 -2.12
C ALA A 366 24.93 13.99 -3.49
N ALA A 367 25.60 15.16 -3.54
CA ALA A 367 26.23 15.64 -4.77
C ALA A 367 27.65 15.09 -4.99
N LEU A 368 28.23 14.40 -4.00
CA LEU A 368 29.59 13.88 -4.05
C LEU A 368 29.60 12.44 -4.58
N LEU A 369 30.71 12.06 -5.23
CA LEU A 369 30.94 10.67 -5.59
C LEU A 369 31.25 9.83 -4.35
N ALA A 370 30.76 8.60 -4.33
CA ALA A 370 31.02 7.68 -3.23
C ALA A 370 32.44 7.09 -3.30
N CYS A 371 33.33 7.66 -2.49
CA CYS A 371 34.70 7.20 -2.32
C CYS A 371 35.03 6.98 -0.84
N THR A 372 35.75 5.89 -0.57
CA THR A 372 36.34 5.64 0.76
C THR A 372 37.49 6.61 1.05
N GLN A 373 37.95 6.66 2.30
CA GLN A 373 39.08 7.51 2.70
C GLN A 373 40.41 7.14 2.01
N ASP A 374 40.54 5.89 1.56
CA ASP A 374 41.66 5.37 0.76
C ASP A 374 41.38 5.42 -0.76
N ASN A 375 40.43 6.25 -1.19
CA ASN A 375 40.06 6.52 -2.60
C ASN A 375 39.57 5.30 -3.40
N GLN A 376 38.99 4.29 -2.73
CA GLN A 376 38.25 3.23 -3.42
C GLN A 376 36.86 3.75 -3.79
N ARG A 377 36.53 3.69 -5.08
CA ARG A 377 35.21 4.07 -5.57
C ARG A 377 34.21 2.93 -5.34
N ILE A 378 33.02 3.29 -4.88
CA ILE A 378 31.88 2.40 -4.72
C ILE A 378 30.70 3.08 -5.38
N ASP A 379 29.96 2.38 -6.25
CA ASP A 379 28.78 2.98 -6.87
C ASP A 379 27.59 2.85 -5.91
N ILE A 380 26.93 3.97 -5.59
CA ILE A 380 25.70 3.98 -4.77
C ILE A 380 24.49 4.17 -5.69
N ALA A 381 23.68 3.12 -5.82
CA ALA A 381 22.49 3.11 -6.67
C ALA A 381 21.20 2.91 -5.84
N ALA A 382 20.07 3.37 -6.36
CA ALA A 382 18.77 3.22 -5.72
C ALA A 382 18.03 1.96 -6.21
N ASN A 383 17.18 1.41 -5.35
CA ASN A 383 16.20 0.38 -5.70
C ASN A 383 14.83 1.06 -5.82
N ILE A 384 14.12 0.85 -6.92
CA ILE A 384 12.81 1.48 -7.16
C ILE A 384 11.76 0.46 -7.62
N GLY A 385 10.49 0.72 -7.29
CA GLY A 385 9.34 -0.08 -7.74
C GLY A 385 8.57 0.53 -8.91
N THR A 386 8.65 1.85 -9.07
CA THR A 386 7.91 2.59 -10.09
C THR A 386 8.79 3.65 -10.75
N ALA A 387 8.42 4.09 -11.95
CA ALA A 387 9.16 5.14 -12.65
C ALA A 387 9.10 6.51 -11.94
N LEU A 388 8.07 6.73 -11.12
CA LEU A 388 7.84 7.96 -10.36
C LEU A 388 8.87 8.16 -9.23
N GLU A 389 9.49 7.08 -8.74
CA GLU A 389 10.51 7.15 -7.68
C GLU A 389 11.87 7.64 -8.20
N ALA A 390 12.14 7.54 -9.51
CA ALA A 390 13.45 7.82 -10.08
C ALA A 390 13.95 9.27 -9.85
N PRO A 391 13.16 10.33 -10.05
CA PRO A 391 13.59 11.70 -9.75
C PRO A 391 13.94 11.90 -8.27
N GLY A 392 13.17 11.30 -7.37
CA GLY A 392 13.45 11.29 -5.93
C GLY A 392 14.77 10.58 -5.60
N ALA A 393 15.05 9.44 -6.24
CA ALA A 393 16.32 8.74 -6.07
C ALA A 393 17.53 9.57 -6.53
N PHE A 394 17.44 10.20 -7.71
CA PHE A 394 18.54 11.00 -8.24
C PHE A 394 18.76 12.31 -7.48
N SER A 395 17.69 12.95 -6.98
CA SER A 395 17.83 14.13 -6.11
C SER A 395 18.49 13.80 -4.77
N ASN A 396 18.38 12.55 -4.30
CA ASN A 396 19.10 12.02 -3.14
C ASN A 396 20.51 11.51 -3.45
N GLY A 397 21.03 11.73 -4.66
CA GLY A 397 22.43 11.43 -4.99
C GLY A 397 22.70 10.05 -5.59
N ALA A 398 21.66 9.31 -5.99
CA ALA A 398 21.88 8.01 -6.63
C ALA A 398 22.73 8.15 -7.92
N GLU A 399 23.77 7.32 -8.03
CA GLU A 399 24.65 7.22 -9.20
C GLU A 399 24.06 6.31 -10.29
N GLY A 400 22.91 5.68 -10.03
CA GLY A 400 22.14 4.87 -10.95
C GLY A 400 20.94 4.21 -10.26
N ILE A 401 20.21 3.38 -11.00
CA ILE A 401 19.18 2.49 -10.46
C ILE A 401 19.76 1.07 -10.45
N GLY A 402 20.06 0.56 -9.26
CA GLY A 402 20.67 -0.77 -9.06
C GLY A 402 19.66 -1.90 -9.15
N LEU A 403 18.37 -1.59 -9.02
CA LEU A 403 17.26 -2.51 -9.20
C LEU A 403 15.97 -1.74 -9.49
N PHE A 404 15.49 -1.86 -10.72
CA PHE A 404 14.11 -1.57 -11.07
C PHE A 404 13.29 -2.85 -10.92
N ARG A 405 12.36 -2.87 -9.98
CA ARG A 405 11.42 -3.97 -9.75
C ARG A 405 10.25 -3.86 -10.72
N THR A 406 10.16 -4.74 -11.71
CA THR A 406 9.10 -4.65 -12.72
C THR A 406 7.76 -5.18 -12.26
N GLU A 407 7.70 -5.88 -11.13
CA GLU A 407 6.49 -6.60 -10.69
C GLU A 407 5.29 -5.69 -10.49
N MET A 408 5.51 -4.42 -10.11
CA MET A 408 4.43 -3.43 -9.98
C MET A 408 3.68 -3.19 -11.29
N LEU A 409 4.32 -3.40 -12.44
CA LEU A 409 3.66 -3.33 -13.75
C LEU A 409 2.76 -4.53 -14.04
N PHE A 410 2.81 -5.60 -13.25
CA PHE A 410 2.01 -6.80 -13.45
C PHE A 410 0.96 -6.99 -12.35
N MET A 411 1.11 -6.29 -11.23
CA MET A 411 0.20 -6.40 -10.10
C MET A 411 -0.98 -5.44 -10.24
N ASP A 412 -2.04 -5.74 -9.49
CA ASP A 412 -3.26 -4.94 -9.33
C ASP A 412 -3.95 -4.55 -10.65
N ARG A 413 -4.09 -5.52 -11.54
CA ARG A 413 -4.72 -5.37 -12.87
C ARG A 413 -5.35 -6.68 -13.35
N ASP A 414 -6.24 -6.56 -14.33
CA ASP A 414 -7.02 -7.68 -14.88
C ASP A 414 -6.34 -8.39 -16.07
N SER A 415 -5.30 -7.79 -16.65
CA SER A 415 -4.55 -8.35 -17.78
C SER A 415 -3.07 -7.98 -17.71
N ALA A 416 -2.24 -8.75 -18.41
CA ALA A 416 -0.81 -8.49 -18.47
C ALA A 416 -0.51 -7.15 -19.17
N PRO A 417 0.47 -6.37 -18.69
CA PRO A 417 0.88 -5.14 -19.35
C PRO A 417 1.35 -5.42 -20.77
N ASP A 418 0.87 -4.62 -21.72
CA ASP A 418 1.31 -4.77 -23.10
C ASP A 418 2.75 -4.24 -23.31
N GLU A 419 3.30 -4.44 -24.51
CA GLU A 419 4.67 -4.01 -24.81
C GLU A 419 4.84 -2.49 -24.71
N GLN A 420 3.82 -1.73 -25.11
CA GLN A 420 3.87 -0.27 -25.19
C GLN A 420 3.84 0.34 -23.80
N GLU A 421 2.95 -0.14 -22.92
CA GLU A 421 2.89 0.26 -21.51
C GLU A 421 4.23 0.00 -20.79
N GLN A 422 4.80 -1.19 -20.99
CA GLN A 422 6.11 -1.53 -20.42
C GLN A 422 7.22 -0.64 -20.99
N PHE A 423 7.23 -0.42 -22.30
CA PHE A 423 8.19 0.45 -22.96
C PHE A 423 8.16 1.88 -22.41
N GLU A 424 6.97 2.46 -22.23
CA GLU A 424 6.80 3.81 -21.69
C GLU A 424 7.33 3.93 -20.26
N ALA A 425 7.01 2.95 -19.40
CA ALA A 425 7.51 2.91 -18.03
C ALA A 425 9.05 2.80 -17.98
N TYR A 426 9.65 1.93 -18.80
CA TYR A 426 11.11 1.76 -18.84
C TYR A 426 11.81 2.98 -19.45
N GLN A 427 11.23 3.57 -20.51
CA GLN A 427 11.73 4.77 -21.15
C GLN A 427 11.75 5.96 -20.17
N GLN A 428 10.68 6.14 -19.39
CA GLN A 428 10.58 7.23 -18.42
C GLN A 428 11.74 7.21 -17.41
N VAL A 429 12.10 6.03 -16.89
CA VAL A 429 13.23 5.91 -15.96
C VAL A 429 14.56 6.15 -16.64
N LEU A 430 14.76 5.62 -17.85
CA LEU A 430 16.01 5.84 -18.59
C LEU A 430 16.22 7.32 -18.93
N LEU A 431 15.17 8.03 -19.32
CA LEU A 431 15.23 9.47 -19.55
C LEU A 431 15.55 10.25 -18.26
N ALA A 432 14.97 9.86 -17.12
CA ALA A 432 15.29 10.46 -15.82
C ALA A 432 16.73 10.17 -15.38
N ALA A 433 17.28 9.01 -15.76
CA ALA A 433 18.64 8.59 -15.42
C ALA A 433 19.72 9.28 -16.27
N GLY A 434 19.40 9.68 -17.50
CA GLY A 434 20.38 10.21 -18.45
C GLY A 434 21.46 9.18 -18.78
N GLU A 435 22.72 9.48 -18.47
CA GLU A 435 23.86 8.58 -18.71
C GLU A 435 24.03 7.50 -17.61
N LYS A 436 23.30 7.62 -16.49
CA LYS A 436 23.42 6.70 -15.36
C LYS A 436 22.80 5.33 -15.68
N PRO A 437 23.38 4.21 -15.20
CA PRO A 437 22.87 2.88 -15.48
C PRO A 437 21.53 2.62 -14.77
N VAL A 438 20.66 1.86 -15.42
CA VAL A 438 19.39 1.36 -14.88
C VAL A 438 19.33 -0.15 -15.07
N ILE A 439 19.29 -0.90 -13.97
CA ILE A 439 19.22 -2.35 -13.98
C ILE A 439 17.75 -2.79 -13.86
N PHE A 440 17.17 -3.26 -14.97
CA PHE A 440 15.84 -3.84 -14.99
C PHE A 440 15.90 -5.31 -14.57
N ARG A 441 15.25 -5.64 -13.45
CA ARG A 441 15.02 -7.04 -13.09
C ARG A 441 13.77 -7.52 -13.82
N THR A 442 13.87 -8.63 -14.56
CA THR A 442 12.69 -9.22 -15.20
C THR A 442 11.70 -9.69 -14.14
N MET A 443 10.47 -9.96 -14.57
CA MET A 443 9.37 -10.25 -13.68
C MET A 443 9.69 -11.37 -12.66
N ASP A 444 9.74 -11.02 -11.36
CA ASP A 444 9.80 -11.97 -10.24
C ASP A 444 8.40 -12.16 -9.66
N ILE A 445 7.58 -12.88 -10.44
CA ILE A 445 6.17 -13.18 -10.18
C ILE A 445 6.02 -14.65 -9.81
N GLY A 446 4.97 -14.98 -9.04
CA GLY A 446 4.75 -16.31 -8.48
C GLY A 446 5.26 -16.38 -7.05
N GLY A 447 4.97 -17.49 -6.38
CA GLY A 447 5.19 -17.59 -4.95
C GLY A 447 4.07 -16.89 -4.15
N ASP A 448 4.42 -15.91 -3.33
CA ASP A 448 3.50 -15.15 -2.48
C ASP A 448 2.72 -14.06 -3.23
N LYS A 449 3.14 -13.70 -4.44
CA LYS A 449 2.54 -12.64 -5.26
C LYS A 449 1.47 -13.21 -6.19
N HIS A 450 0.21 -13.04 -5.81
CA HIS A 450 -0.92 -13.55 -6.59
C HIS A 450 -1.22 -12.63 -7.79
N ILE A 451 -1.19 -13.19 -9.01
CA ILE A 451 -1.55 -12.48 -10.25
C ILE A 451 -2.70 -13.22 -10.93
N ARG A 452 -3.90 -12.65 -10.80
CA ARG A 452 -5.18 -13.27 -11.16
C ARG A 452 -5.23 -13.78 -12.60
N TYR A 453 -4.71 -13.00 -13.55
CA TYR A 453 -4.76 -13.35 -14.98
C TYR A 453 -3.70 -14.36 -15.45
N LEU A 454 -2.74 -14.74 -14.60
CA LEU A 454 -1.71 -15.73 -14.95
C LEU A 454 -2.08 -17.16 -14.53
N ASN A 455 -3.20 -17.36 -13.83
CA ASN A 455 -3.69 -18.67 -13.36
C ASN A 455 -2.59 -19.56 -12.75
N ILE A 456 -1.69 -18.94 -11.98
CA ILE A 456 -0.57 -19.64 -11.33
C ILE A 456 -1.17 -20.47 -10.17
N PRO A 457 -0.90 -21.79 -10.11
CA PRO A 457 -1.46 -22.66 -9.08
C PRO A 457 -0.94 -22.26 -7.69
N GLN A 458 -1.79 -22.40 -6.68
CA GLN A 458 -1.37 -22.24 -5.29
C GLN A 458 -0.44 -23.40 -4.89
N GLU A 459 0.65 -23.08 -4.20
CA GLU A 459 1.62 -24.05 -3.72
C GLU A 459 1.69 -24.06 -2.19
N GLU A 460 2.02 -25.21 -1.59
CA GLU A 460 2.26 -25.31 -0.14
C GLU A 460 3.47 -24.47 0.30
N ASN A 461 4.50 -24.39 -0.55
CA ASN A 461 5.74 -23.66 -0.28
C ASN A 461 6.05 -22.69 -1.43
N PRO A 462 5.33 -21.57 -1.54
CA PRO A 462 5.44 -20.68 -2.69
C PRO A 462 6.85 -20.08 -2.86
N PHE A 463 7.55 -19.85 -1.75
CA PHE A 463 8.95 -19.40 -1.80
C PHE A 463 9.90 -20.43 -2.42
N LEU A 464 9.61 -21.73 -2.36
CA LEU A 464 10.47 -22.76 -2.94
C LEU A 464 10.03 -23.16 -4.36
N GLY A 465 8.88 -22.69 -4.82
CA GLY A 465 8.16 -23.24 -5.96
C GLY A 465 8.22 -22.43 -7.25
N TYR A 466 7.07 -22.31 -7.89
CA TYR A 466 6.84 -21.86 -9.25
C TYR A 466 6.82 -20.33 -9.36
N ARG A 467 8.01 -19.73 -9.46
CA ARG A 467 8.20 -18.27 -9.56
C ARG A 467 9.37 -17.84 -10.44
N ALA A 468 9.34 -16.57 -10.86
CA ALA A 468 10.44 -15.89 -11.55
C ALA A 468 10.93 -16.66 -12.79
N VAL A 469 12.24 -16.85 -12.98
CA VAL A 469 12.78 -17.55 -14.17
C VAL A 469 12.21 -18.95 -14.40
N ARG A 470 11.62 -19.58 -13.37
CA ARG A 470 11.02 -20.91 -13.46
C ARG A 470 9.68 -20.89 -14.20
N ILE A 471 8.95 -19.77 -14.20
CA ILE A 471 7.66 -19.63 -14.90
C ILE A 471 7.85 -19.20 -16.37
N TYR A 472 9.01 -18.64 -16.72
CA TYR A 472 9.23 -18.04 -18.05
C TYR A 472 9.00 -19.00 -19.21
N PRO A 473 9.35 -20.31 -19.15
CA PRO A 473 9.08 -21.22 -20.25
C PRO A 473 7.59 -21.40 -20.57
N GLU A 474 6.71 -21.42 -19.57
CA GLU A 474 5.26 -21.50 -19.78
C GLU A 474 4.71 -20.17 -20.28
N PHE A 475 5.19 -19.06 -19.70
CA PHE A 475 4.79 -17.70 -20.07
C PHE A 475 5.78 -17.03 -21.03
N ALA A 476 6.31 -17.78 -22.00
CA ALA A 476 7.38 -17.29 -22.88
C ALA A 476 6.95 -16.08 -23.71
N GLY A 477 5.67 -16.00 -24.11
CA GLY A 477 5.11 -14.83 -24.78
C GLY A 477 5.19 -13.57 -23.92
N LEU A 478 4.77 -13.67 -22.65
CA LEU A 478 4.84 -12.57 -21.69
C LEU A 478 6.28 -12.12 -21.42
N PHE A 479 7.16 -13.08 -21.21
CA PHE A 479 8.58 -12.80 -21.02
C PHE A 479 9.19 -12.10 -22.24
N ARG A 480 8.85 -12.56 -23.46
CA ARG A 480 9.33 -11.94 -24.70
C ARG A 480 8.79 -10.52 -24.88
N THR A 481 7.53 -10.27 -24.55
CA THR A 481 6.95 -8.90 -24.51
C THR A 481 7.79 -7.99 -23.61
N GLN A 482 8.15 -8.46 -22.41
CA GLN A 482 8.99 -7.70 -21.49
C GLN A 482 10.40 -7.44 -22.06
N LEU A 483 11.05 -8.46 -22.65
CA LEU A 483 12.35 -8.28 -23.29
C LEU A 483 12.30 -7.25 -24.43
N ARG A 484 11.28 -7.33 -25.28
CA ARG A 484 11.08 -6.40 -26.40
C ARG A 484 10.92 -4.96 -25.92
N ALA A 485 10.10 -4.74 -24.90
CA ALA A 485 9.91 -3.43 -24.29
C ALA A 485 11.22 -2.86 -23.73
N ILE A 486 12.01 -3.66 -23.00
CA ILE A 486 13.31 -3.23 -22.46
C ILE A 486 14.30 -2.90 -23.59
N LEU A 487 14.40 -3.74 -24.62
CA LEU A 487 15.30 -3.52 -25.77
C LEU A 487 14.95 -2.25 -26.56
N ARG A 488 13.66 -1.93 -26.69
CA ARG A 488 13.19 -0.68 -27.28
C ARG A 488 13.53 0.52 -26.39
N ALA A 489 13.29 0.41 -25.09
CA ALA A 489 13.54 1.49 -24.13
C ALA A 489 15.05 1.79 -23.98
N ALA A 490 15.90 0.77 -24.09
CA ALA A 490 17.36 0.88 -23.99
C ALA A 490 18.01 1.80 -25.04
N VAL A 491 17.28 2.24 -26.08
CA VAL A 491 17.76 3.27 -27.01
C VAL A 491 17.87 4.64 -26.34
N PHE A 492 17.14 4.87 -25.25
CA PHE A 492 17.02 6.17 -24.57
C PHE A 492 17.98 6.34 -23.39
N GLY A 493 18.76 5.32 -23.01
CA GLY A 493 19.69 5.40 -21.89
C GLY A 493 20.45 4.10 -21.64
N HIS A 494 21.23 4.06 -20.56
CA HIS A 494 22.05 2.89 -20.21
C HIS A 494 21.22 1.84 -19.45
N ALA A 495 20.56 0.95 -20.19
CA ALA A 495 19.83 -0.18 -19.62
C ALA A 495 20.72 -1.41 -19.40
N GLN A 496 20.43 -2.17 -18.34
CA GLN A 496 20.99 -3.49 -18.06
C GLN A 496 19.84 -4.44 -17.69
N LEU A 497 19.98 -5.72 -18.03
CA LEU A 497 18.97 -6.74 -17.79
C LEU A 497 19.43 -7.71 -16.71
N MET A 498 18.58 -8.01 -15.73
CA MET A 498 18.89 -8.93 -14.64
C MET A 498 17.80 -9.99 -14.46
N ILE A 499 18.21 -11.25 -14.37
CA ILE A 499 17.29 -12.39 -14.20
C ILE A 499 17.23 -12.85 -12.73
N PRO A 500 16.05 -12.91 -12.10
CA PRO A 500 15.85 -13.42 -10.76
C PRO A 500 15.77 -14.95 -10.68
N MET A 501 16.01 -15.50 -9.48
CA MET A 501 15.82 -16.91 -9.06
C MET A 501 16.56 -17.94 -9.91
N VAL A 502 17.67 -17.52 -10.52
CA VAL A 502 18.54 -18.37 -11.32
C VAL A 502 19.23 -19.38 -10.41
N HIS A 503 19.22 -20.65 -10.81
CA HIS A 503 19.89 -21.73 -10.08
C HIS A 503 20.73 -22.64 -10.97
N SER A 504 20.55 -22.59 -12.30
CA SER A 504 21.30 -23.39 -13.28
C SER A 504 21.70 -22.58 -14.51
N LEU A 505 22.73 -23.05 -15.22
CA LEU A 505 23.23 -22.38 -16.42
C LEU A 505 22.25 -22.47 -17.60
N ASP A 506 21.51 -23.58 -17.69
CA ASP A 506 20.52 -23.82 -18.75
C ASP A 506 19.45 -22.71 -18.80
N GLN A 507 19.08 -22.18 -17.64
CA GLN A 507 18.14 -21.05 -17.55
C GLN A 507 18.69 -19.80 -18.25
N ILE A 508 19.98 -19.52 -18.11
CA ILE A 508 20.61 -18.35 -18.77
C ILE A 508 20.81 -18.59 -20.25
N LEU A 509 21.17 -19.80 -20.66
CA LEU A 509 21.25 -20.15 -22.08
C LEU A 509 19.88 -20.02 -22.76
N TRP A 510 18.81 -20.45 -22.08
CA TRP A 510 17.43 -20.26 -22.55
C TRP A 510 17.04 -18.78 -22.65
N VAL A 511 17.33 -17.97 -21.61
CA VAL A 511 17.08 -16.51 -21.64
C VAL A 511 17.80 -15.84 -22.79
N LYS A 512 19.07 -16.18 -23.05
CA LYS A 512 19.83 -15.64 -24.20
C LYS A 512 19.20 -16.02 -25.54
N SER A 513 18.63 -17.21 -25.65
CA SER A 513 17.89 -17.63 -26.84
C SER A 513 16.62 -16.78 -27.02
N GLU A 514 15.85 -16.53 -25.96
CA GLU A 514 14.66 -15.67 -26.02
C GLU A 514 15.02 -14.20 -26.35
N LEU A 515 16.13 -13.69 -25.81
CA LEU A 515 16.64 -12.36 -26.14
C LEU A 515 16.97 -12.23 -27.64
N LYS A 516 17.61 -13.24 -28.25
CA LYS A 516 17.88 -13.27 -29.69
C LYS A 516 16.58 -13.28 -30.51
N LYS A 517 15.56 -14.01 -30.07
CA LYS A 517 14.24 -14.03 -30.73
C LYS A 517 13.58 -12.65 -30.66
N ALA A 518 13.58 -12.01 -29.48
CA ALA A 518 13.04 -10.66 -29.31
C ALA A 518 13.72 -9.64 -30.24
N VAL A 519 15.06 -9.66 -30.36
CA VAL A 519 15.81 -8.80 -31.28
C VAL A 519 15.41 -9.08 -32.74
N ALA A 520 15.32 -10.35 -33.15
CA ALA A 520 14.95 -10.71 -34.52
C ALA A 520 13.53 -10.25 -34.89
N GLU A 521 12.57 -10.35 -33.97
CA GLU A 521 11.20 -9.89 -34.18
C GLU A 521 11.14 -8.36 -34.28
N LEU A 522 11.79 -7.62 -33.36
CA LEU A 522 11.86 -6.16 -33.42
C LEU A 522 12.52 -5.67 -34.71
N HIS A 523 13.55 -6.37 -35.18
CA HIS A 523 14.18 -6.09 -36.47
C HIS A 523 13.23 -6.34 -37.66
N GLY A 524 12.48 -7.45 -37.64
CA GLY A 524 11.46 -7.76 -38.64
C GLY A 524 10.35 -6.72 -38.72
N GLU A 525 9.94 -6.19 -37.57
CA GLU A 525 8.92 -5.13 -37.43
C GLU A 525 9.47 -3.72 -37.67
N ARG A 526 10.78 -3.57 -37.89
CA ARG A 526 11.48 -2.28 -38.09
C ARG A 526 11.31 -1.30 -36.92
N LEU A 527 11.14 -1.81 -35.70
CA LEU A 527 11.11 -1.00 -34.50
C LEU A 527 12.54 -0.62 -34.06
N ARG A 528 12.74 0.60 -33.55
CA ARG A 528 14.04 1.01 -33.02
C ARG A 528 14.32 0.28 -31.70
N HIS A 529 15.49 -0.35 -31.62
CA HIS A 529 15.92 -1.14 -30.46
C HIS A 529 17.45 -1.28 -30.40
N VAL A 530 17.98 -1.67 -29.25
CA VAL A 530 19.40 -2.05 -29.10
C VAL A 530 19.62 -3.50 -29.56
N GLN A 531 20.78 -3.79 -30.16
CA GLN A 531 21.13 -5.15 -30.62
C GLN A 531 21.69 -6.05 -29.50
N ASP A 532 22.22 -5.43 -28.46
CA ASP A 532 22.84 -6.11 -27.32
C ASP A 532 22.56 -5.30 -26.04
N ILE A 533 22.42 -5.99 -24.92
CA ILE A 533 22.17 -5.39 -23.60
C ILE A 533 22.95 -6.20 -22.55
N PRO A 534 23.67 -5.56 -21.61
CA PRO A 534 24.36 -6.28 -20.55
C PRO A 534 23.40 -7.17 -19.76
N LEU A 535 23.72 -8.45 -19.65
CA LEU A 535 22.89 -9.46 -18.99
C LEU A 535 23.55 -9.92 -17.70
N GLY A 536 22.88 -9.73 -16.58
CA GLY A 536 23.29 -10.20 -15.26
C GLY A 536 22.28 -11.14 -14.63
N ILE A 537 22.63 -11.65 -13.45
CA ILE A 537 21.73 -12.47 -12.62
C ILE A 537 21.65 -11.93 -11.21
N MET A 538 20.48 -12.12 -10.59
CA MET A 538 20.35 -11.99 -9.16
C MET A 538 20.83 -13.29 -8.50
N VAL A 539 21.92 -13.20 -7.74
CA VAL A 539 22.48 -14.28 -6.94
C VAL A 539 21.70 -14.35 -5.63
N GLU A 540 20.65 -15.15 -5.65
CA GLU A 540 19.73 -15.31 -4.52
C GLU A 540 19.41 -16.76 -4.17
N VAL A 541 19.80 -17.71 -5.01
CA VAL A 541 19.69 -19.15 -4.74
C VAL A 541 21.06 -19.69 -4.32
N PRO A 542 21.21 -20.35 -3.15
CA PRO A 542 22.51 -20.80 -2.64
C PRO A 542 23.31 -21.70 -3.59
N SER A 543 22.64 -22.49 -4.44
CA SER A 543 23.30 -23.37 -5.42
C SER A 543 24.22 -22.60 -6.38
N VAL A 544 23.88 -21.36 -6.72
CA VAL A 544 24.68 -20.51 -7.61
C VAL A 544 26.08 -20.27 -7.06
N CYS A 545 26.23 -20.18 -5.73
CA CYS A 545 27.52 -19.93 -5.08
C CYS A 545 28.57 -21.01 -5.41
N TYR A 546 28.11 -22.25 -5.65
CA TYR A 546 28.97 -23.40 -5.91
C TYR A 546 29.37 -23.54 -7.39
N ILE A 547 28.70 -22.82 -8.28
CA ILE A 547 28.94 -22.87 -9.75
C ILE A 547 29.08 -21.47 -10.34
N ILE A 548 29.38 -20.47 -9.51
CA ILE A 548 29.42 -19.06 -9.93
C ILE A 548 30.52 -18.80 -10.96
N ASP A 549 31.58 -19.62 -10.95
CA ASP A 549 32.65 -19.54 -11.93
C ASP A 549 32.18 -19.90 -13.33
N HIS A 550 31.23 -20.83 -13.48
CA HIS A 550 30.59 -21.13 -14.77
C HIS A 550 29.69 -19.97 -15.23
N PHE A 551 28.98 -19.31 -14.30
CA PHE A 551 28.19 -18.13 -14.65
C PHE A 551 29.06 -16.96 -15.13
N CYS A 552 30.30 -16.81 -14.62
CA CYS A 552 31.21 -15.74 -15.05
C CYS A 552 31.52 -15.77 -16.56
N ASP A 553 31.40 -16.91 -17.23
CA ASP A 553 31.60 -17.01 -18.68
C ASP A 553 30.37 -16.56 -19.48
N GLU A 554 29.19 -16.58 -18.84
CA GLU A 554 27.90 -16.38 -19.47
C GLU A 554 27.23 -15.03 -19.13
N VAL A 555 27.54 -14.38 -18.01
CA VAL A 555 26.87 -13.13 -17.59
C VAL A 555 27.85 -11.97 -17.42
N ASP A 556 27.36 -10.75 -17.60
CA ASP A 556 28.14 -9.51 -17.57
C ASP A 556 28.22 -8.88 -16.16
N PHE A 557 27.32 -9.24 -15.25
CA PHE A 557 27.35 -8.76 -13.87
C PHE A 557 26.55 -9.67 -12.93
N PHE A 558 26.76 -9.49 -11.64
CA PHE A 558 26.03 -10.17 -10.58
C PHE A 558 25.40 -9.15 -9.65
N SER A 559 24.17 -9.42 -9.21
CA SER A 559 23.55 -8.69 -8.10
C SER A 559 23.17 -9.61 -6.97
N ILE A 560 23.57 -9.31 -5.74
CA ILE A 560 23.22 -10.15 -4.59
C ILE A 560 21.80 -9.84 -4.11
N GLY A 561 20.90 -10.82 -4.20
CA GLY A 561 19.56 -10.74 -3.60
C GLY A 561 19.63 -11.19 -2.14
N SER A 562 20.10 -10.32 -1.23
CA SER A 562 20.35 -10.70 0.18
C SER A 562 19.09 -11.19 0.88
N SER A 563 17.93 -10.68 0.45
CA SER A 563 16.60 -11.05 0.92
C SER A 563 16.37 -12.56 0.86
N ASP A 564 16.25 -13.08 -0.35
CA ASP A 564 15.94 -14.47 -0.63
C ASP A 564 17.15 -15.37 -0.35
N MET A 565 18.38 -14.87 -0.57
CA MET A 565 19.59 -15.61 -0.21
C MET A 565 19.64 -15.96 1.28
N THR A 566 19.35 -15.01 2.17
CA THR A 566 19.34 -15.27 3.62
C THR A 566 18.25 -16.27 3.99
N GLN A 567 17.07 -16.13 3.38
CA GLN A 567 15.94 -17.03 3.60
C GLN A 567 16.28 -18.46 3.20
N TYR A 568 16.85 -18.69 2.02
CA TYR A 568 17.19 -20.05 1.56
C TYR A 568 18.44 -20.61 2.23
N LEU A 569 19.44 -19.76 2.54
CA LEU A 569 20.66 -20.22 3.23
C LEU A 569 20.34 -20.75 4.63
N TYR A 570 19.37 -20.14 5.32
CA TYR A 570 18.99 -20.52 6.68
C TYR A 570 17.68 -21.32 6.77
N ALA A 571 16.97 -21.50 5.67
CA ALA A 571 15.62 -22.08 5.64
C ALA A 571 14.66 -21.35 6.62
N VAL A 572 14.71 -20.01 6.61
CA VAL A 572 13.89 -19.15 7.48
C VAL A 572 13.03 -18.24 6.63
N ASP A 573 11.71 -18.44 6.70
CA ASP A 573 10.75 -17.52 6.12
C ASP A 573 10.70 -16.22 6.94
N ARG A 574 11.09 -15.11 6.32
CA ARG A 574 11.09 -13.78 6.97
C ARG A 574 9.69 -13.28 7.33
N ASN A 575 8.65 -13.77 6.64
CA ASN A 575 7.26 -13.39 6.88
C ASN A 575 6.62 -14.21 8.01
N ASN A 576 7.32 -15.22 8.54
CA ASN A 576 6.84 -16.04 9.65
C ASN A 576 7.36 -15.51 11.00
N PRO A 577 6.49 -14.90 11.85
CA PRO A 577 6.92 -14.26 13.09
C PRO A 577 7.60 -15.20 14.10
N ARG A 578 7.35 -16.51 14.00
CA ARG A 578 7.94 -17.50 14.91
C ARG A 578 9.42 -17.74 14.63
N VAL A 579 9.88 -17.49 13.41
CA VAL A 579 11.25 -17.76 12.96
C VAL A 579 11.96 -16.54 12.42
N SER A 580 11.26 -15.43 12.16
CA SER A 580 11.88 -14.18 11.69
C SER A 580 13.01 -13.65 12.59
N PRO A 581 13.08 -13.89 13.93
CA PRO A 581 14.26 -13.53 14.71
C PRO A 581 15.55 -14.28 14.32
N LEU A 582 15.43 -15.41 13.61
CA LEU A 582 16.56 -16.19 13.08
C LEU A 582 17.06 -15.65 11.73
N TYR A 583 16.29 -14.77 11.07
CA TYR A 583 16.66 -14.14 9.81
C TYR A 583 17.75 -13.10 10.06
N ASN A 584 19.02 -13.46 9.81
CA ASN A 584 20.15 -12.59 10.10
C ASN A 584 21.23 -12.61 8.99
N PRO A 585 21.29 -11.57 8.12
CA PRO A 585 22.23 -11.49 7.01
C PRO A 585 23.67 -11.08 7.41
N ILE A 586 23.96 -10.79 8.69
CA ILE A 586 25.32 -10.42 9.16
C ILE A 586 26.03 -11.55 9.91
N THR A 587 25.53 -12.77 9.77
CA THR A 587 26.11 -13.99 10.34
C THR A 587 27.39 -14.42 9.60
N PRO A 588 28.35 -15.08 10.27
CA PRO A 588 29.62 -15.50 9.65
C PRO A 588 29.46 -16.37 8.40
N SER A 589 28.45 -17.25 8.34
CA SER A 589 28.15 -18.09 7.18
C SER A 589 27.75 -17.26 5.95
N PHE A 590 26.86 -16.29 6.11
CA PHE A 590 26.44 -15.41 5.02
C PHE A 590 27.62 -14.56 4.52
N LEU A 591 28.39 -13.96 5.43
CA LEU A 591 29.54 -13.12 5.07
C LEU A 591 30.65 -13.92 4.37
N ARG A 592 30.89 -15.18 4.78
CA ARG A 592 31.85 -16.08 4.11
C ARG A 592 31.39 -16.46 2.71
N MET A 593 30.12 -16.79 2.54
CA MET A 593 29.53 -17.06 1.23
C MET A 593 29.62 -15.83 0.31
N LEU A 594 29.26 -14.64 0.81
CA LEU A 594 29.39 -13.39 0.06
C LEU A 594 30.85 -13.13 -0.37
N ARG A 595 31.81 -13.33 0.55
CA ARG A 595 33.24 -13.21 0.25
C ARG A 595 33.66 -14.20 -0.84
N GLN A 596 33.21 -15.45 -0.79
CA GLN A 596 33.51 -16.47 -1.79
C GLN A 596 32.99 -16.07 -3.17
N ILE A 597 31.72 -15.64 -3.25
CA ILE A 597 31.11 -15.15 -4.49
C ILE A 597 31.94 -14.02 -5.12
N ILE A 598 32.23 -12.98 -4.33
CA ILE A 598 32.98 -11.80 -4.80
C ILE A 598 34.40 -12.20 -5.22
N HIS A 599 35.06 -13.04 -4.44
CA HIS A 599 36.44 -13.46 -4.70
C HIS A 599 36.54 -14.26 -6.01
N THR A 600 35.74 -15.32 -6.17
CA THR A 600 35.74 -16.18 -7.36
C THR A 600 35.52 -15.37 -8.64
N ALA A 601 34.55 -14.45 -8.61
CA ALA A 601 34.22 -13.67 -9.79
C ALA A 601 35.23 -12.55 -10.08
N HIS A 602 35.87 -11.97 -9.05
CA HIS A 602 37.03 -11.09 -9.23
C HIS A 602 38.23 -11.83 -9.84
N GLU A 603 38.51 -13.06 -9.43
CA GLU A 603 39.59 -13.88 -9.99
C GLU A 603 39.32 -14.22 -11.46
N ARG A 604 38.11 -14.70 -11.79
CA ARG A 604 37.72 -15.01 -13.17
C ARG A 604 37.69 -13.75 -14.05
N GLY A 605 37.23 -12.61 -13.53
CA GLY A 605 37.30 -11.32 -14.21
C GLY A 605 38.73 -10.80 -14.44
N GLN A 606 39.71 -11.26 -13.65
CA GLN A 606 41.14 -10.98 -13.85
C GLN A 606 41.78 -11.94 -14.87
N MET A 607 41.47 -13.24 -14.80
CA MET A 607 41.94 -14.27 -15.74
C MET A 607 41.41 -14.05 -17.18
N GLY A 608 40.14 -13.62 -17.33
CA GLY A 608 39.52 -13.36 -18.64
C GLY A 608 40.23 -12.28 -19.48
N ARG A 609 40.98 -11.36 -18.84
CA ARG A 609 41.80 -10.35 -19.54
C ARG A 609 43.00 -10.94 -20.27
N HIS A 610 43.52 -12.10 -19.87
CA HIS A 610 44.67 -12.73 -20.52
C HIS A 610 44.29 -13.63 -21.71
N LEU A 611 43.02 -14.02 -21.84
CA LEU A 611 42.57 -15.03 -22.82
C LEU A 611 41.58 -14.53 -23.87
N ARG A 612 40.89 -13.38 -23.68
CA ARG A 612 39.89 -12.88 -24.63
C ARG A 612 40.31 -11.56 -25.31
N ARG A 613 40.49 -11.63 -26.64
CA ARG A 613 40.76 -10.50 -27.56
C ARG A 613 39.48 -9.76 -27.97
N THR A 614 38.37 -10.00 -27.27
CA THR A 614 37.06 -9.37 -27.45
C THR A 614 36.84 -8.46 -26.23
N GLY A 615 36.67 -7.16 -26.44
CA GLY A 615 36.66 -6.11 -25.40
C GLY A 615 35.55 -6.15 -24.34
N ARG A 616 35.17 -7.32 -23.80
CA ARG A 616 34.23 -7.46 -22.67
C ARG A 616 34.90 -6.98 -21.37
N ARG A 617 34.21 -6.09 -20.65
CA ARG A 617 34.64 -5.56 -19.33
C ARG A 617 34.54 -6.66 -18.27
N LYS A 618 35.23 -6.46 -17.13
CA LYS A 618 35.12 -7.34 -15.95
C LYS A 618 33.64 -7.48 -15.56
N PRO A 619 33.18 -8.66 -15.11
CA PRO A 619 31.86 -8.75 -14.51
C PRO A 619 31.78 -7.82 -13.31
N LEU A 620 30.86 -6.86 -13.35
CA LEU A 620 30.64 -5.92 -12.25
C LEU A 620 29.87 -6.63 -11.12
N PHE A 621 30.15 -6.27 -9.87
CA PHE A 621 29.31 -6.63 -8.75
C PHE A 621 28.51 -5.42 -8.31
N THR A 622 27.20 -5.59 -8.32
CA THR A 622 26.29 -4.69 -7.63
C THR A 622 25.79 -5.44 -6.39
N ALA A 623 25.88 -4.85 -5.20
CA ALA A 623 25.25 -5.44 -4.03
C ALA A 623 23.93 -4.71 -3.82
N THR A 624 22.80 -5.31 -4.19
CA THR A 624 21.50 -4.82 -3.77
C THR A 624 21.20 -5.30 -2.36
N PHE A 625 21.49 -4.47 -1.38
CA PHE A 625 20.94 -4.67 -0.04
C PHE A 625 19.47 -4.30 -0.08
N GLY A 626 18.60 -5.29 0.14
CA GLY A 626 17.20 -4.99 0.43
C GLY A 626 17.15 -4.22 1.74
N THR A 627 16.77 -2.94 1.71
CA THR A 627 16.39 -2.18 2.91
C THR A 627 15.04 -2.70 3.39
N GLY A 628 15.04 -3.90 3.97
CA GLY A 628 14.04 -4.29 4.96
C GLY A 628 14.64 -4.00 6.33
N ALA A 629 13.98 -3.15 7.11
CA ALA A 629 14.42 -2.55 8.37
C ALA A 629 15.26 -1.26 8.21
N GLY A 630 14.55 -0.16 8.00
CA GLY A 630 14.90 1.17 8.51
C GLY A 630 13.82 1.57 9.51
#